data_AF-A0A133NBU4-F1
#
_entry.id   AF-A0A133NBU4-F1
#
_cell.length_a   1.000
_cell.length_b   1.000
_cell.length_c   1.000
_cell.angle_alpha   90.00
_cell.angle_beta   90.00
_cell.angle_gamma   90.00
#
_symmetry.space_group_name_H-M   'P 1'
#
loop_
_entity.id
_entity.type
_entity.pdbx_description
1 polymer ?
#
loop_
_entity_poly.entity_id
_entity_poly.type
_entity_poly.pdbx_seq_one_letter_code
_entity_poly.pdbx_strand_id
1 'polypeptide(L)'
;MSKNKTKKTKYTSINLNLDNGLNIALDIDKDVASKIRKFTKMKNLNLNLSKVNDVYRYLIFGDKTKLYKKELEQDLEVFGKSNYKDRSTKEREEYKNIVLLLESPHSDEYDSNRFAIAPAQGETGRLIDMNILTVLRELKELEKDLFSNEENKYKLIISNPIQYQTSLYMYHNNKLKGKYKTLRNRCWKKIWKEEKIKNEFKERMDKYKPELIINACTSDLQDNVTKFLKTNNFKNIYTSYHPSYWKGFNITKED
;
A
#
# COMPACT_ATOMS: atom_id res chain seq x y z
N MET A 1 35.37 3.28 -43.17
CA MET A 1 34.60 2.26 -42.40
C MET A 1 34.14 2.85 -41.08
N SER A 2 32.89 3.31 -41.01
CA SER A 2 32.28 3.84 -39.77
C SER A 2 31.94 2.67 -38.83
N LYS A 3 32.55 2.64 -37.64
CA LYS A 3 32.18 1.70 -36.58
C LYS A 3 30.80 2.12 -36.06
N ASN A 4 29.75 1.45 -36.53
CA ASN A 4 28.44 1.44 -35.90
C ASN A 4 28.58 0.93 -34.46
N LYS A 5 28.78 1.84 -33.51
CA LYS A 5 28.60 1.57 -32.08
C LYS A 5 27.11 1.27 -31.89
N THR A 6 26.74 0.00 -31.89
CA THR A 6 25.45 -0.48 -31.40
C THR A 6 25.23 0.14 -30.03
N LYS A 7 24.30 1.09 -29.92
CA LYS A 7 23.83 1.64 -28.63
C LYS A 7 23.38 0.45 -27.79
N LYS A 8 24.20 0.05 -26.79
CA LYS A 8 23.80 -0.98 -25.83
C LYS A 8 22.48 -0.50 -25.22
N THR A 9 21.43 -1.30 -25.37
CA THR A 9 20.12 -1.02 -24.79
C THR A 9 20.29 -0.82 -23.28
N LYS A 10 19.88 0.36 -22.79
CA LYS A 10 19.97 0.75 -21.37
C LYS A 10 19.07 -0.12 -20.48
N TYR A 11 18.04 -0.69 -21.09
CA TYR A 11 16.99 -1.43 -20.41
C TYR A 11 17.00 -2.91 -20.79
N THR A 12 16.36 -3.71 -19.95
CA THR A 12 16.10 -5.14 -20.15
C THR A 12 14.64 -5.38 -19.81
N SER A 13 13.92 -6.01 -20.72
CA SER A 13 12.52 -6.39 -20.50
C SER A 13 12.42 -7.55 -19.54
N ILE A 14 11.45 -7.46 -18.63
CA ILE A 14 11.06 -8.50 -17.67
C ILE A 14 9.54 -8.67 -17.74
N ASN A 15 9.04 -9.80 -17.25
CA ASN A 15 7.61 -10.00 -17.05
C ASN A 15 7.30 -10.06 -15.56
N LEU A 16 6.28 -9.34 -15.13
CA LEU A 16 5.69 -9.45 -13.81
C LEU A 16 4.44 -10.32 -13.93
N ASN A 17 4.46 -11.49 -13.29
CA ASN A 17 3.32 -12.40 -13.27
C ASN A 17 2.61 -12.20 -11.92
N LEU A 18 1.42 -11.63 -11.96
CA LEU A 18 0.62 -11.40 -10.77
C LEU A 18 -0.24 -12.64 -10.49
N ASP A 19 -0.46 -12.96 -9.21
CA ASP A 19 -1.26 -14.12 -8.80
C ASP A 19 -2.74 -14.05 -9.22
N ASN A 20 -3.23 -12.88 -9.65
CA ASN A 20 -4.54 -12.71 -10.29
C ASN A 20 -4.55 -13.06 -11.80
N GLY A 21 -3.44 -13.61 -12.32
CA GLY A 21 -3.29 -14.06 -13.71
C GLY A 21 -2.84 -13.00 -14.71
N LEU A 22 -2.58 -11.75 -14.29
CA LEU A 22 -2.05 -10.72 -15.18
C LEU A 22 -0.54 -10.92 -15.42
N ASN A 23 -0.13 -10.77 -16.69
CA ASN A 23 1.27 -10.78 -17.08
C ASN A 23 1.63 -9.41 -17.66
N ILE A 24 2.55 -8.70 -17.01
CA ILE A 24 2.87 -7.31 -17.32
C ILE A 24 4.34 -7.20 -17.74
N ALA A 25 4.58 -6.88 -19.01
CA ALA A 25 5.91 -6.61 -19.52
C ALA A 25 6.42 -5.24 -19.04
N LEU A 26 7.66 -5.19 -18.54
CA LEU A 26 8.29 -3.99 -17.99
C LEU A 26 9.76 -3.91 -18.38
N ASP A 27 10.20 -2.74 -18.83
CA ASP A 27 11.61 -2.44 -19.04
C ASP A 27 12.27 -1.89 -17.76
N ILE A 28 13.30 -2.59 -17.29
CA ILE A 28 14.09 -2.20 -16.11
C ILE A 28 15.54 -1.92 -16.48
N ASP A 29 16.26 -1.16 -15.66
CA ASP A 29 17.67 -0.86 -15.91
C ASP A 29 18.50 -2.15 -15.97
N LYS A 30 19.40 -2.27 -16.95
CA LYS A 30 20.12 -3.52 -17.25
C LYS A 30 20.95 -4.04 -16.07
N ASP A 31 21.46 -3.13 -15.24
CA ASP A 31 22.22 -3.43 -14.03
C ASP A 31 21.31 -4.00 -12.92
N VAL A 32 20.09 -3.48 -12.77
CA VAL A 32 19.04 -4.06 -11.90
C VAL A 32 18.69 -5.46 -12.40
N ALA A 33 18.46 -5.63 -13.70
CA ALA A 33 18.16 -6.95 -14.28
C ALA A 33 19.30 -7.96 -14.04
N SER A 34 20.56 -7.53 -14.20
CA SER A 34 21.74 -8.35 -13.89
C SER A 34 21.79 -8.74 -12.41
N LYS A 35 21.50 -7.80 -11.50
CA LYS A 35 21.44 -8.06 -10.06
C LYS A 35 20.35 -9.07 -9.70
N ILE A 36 19.17 -8.95 -10.33
CA ILE A 36 18.09 -9.93 -10.15
C ILE A 36 18.56 -11.31 -10.58
N ARG A 37 19.08 -11.46 -11.80
CA ARG A 37 19.61 -12.76 -12.28
C ARG A 37 20.65 -13.35 -11.34
N LYS A 38 21.56 -12.54 -10.82
CA LYS A 38 22.58 -13.00 -9.86
C LYS A 38 21.96 -13.47 -8.54
N PHE A 39 21.00 -12.72 -8.02
CA PHE A 39 20.38 -13.02 -6.73
C PHE A 39 19.44 -14.23 -6.80
N THR A 40 18.66 -14.34 -7.88
CA THR A 40 17.64 -15.38 -8.03
C THR A 40 18.13 -16.60 -8.79
N LYS A 41 19.31 -16.51 -9.45
CA LYS A 41 19.85 -17.49 -10.40
C LYS A 41 18.94 -17.74 -11.62
N MET A 42 17.96 -16.87 -11.87
CA MET A 42 17.04 -16.99 -13.00
C MET A 42 17.70 -16.53 -14.30
N LYS A 43 17.56 -17.32 -15.37
CA LYS A 43 17.97 -16.90 -16.73
C LYS A 43 16.91 -15.97 -17.34
N ASN A 44 15.65 -16.40 -17.29
CA ASN A 44 14.48 -15.66 -17.74
C ASN A 44 13.88 -14.87 -16.57
N LEU A 45 13.62 -13.59 -16.76
CA LEU A 45 13.14 -12.68 -15.72
C LEU A 45 11.60 -12.61 -15.72
N ASN A 46 10.97 -13.73 -15.40
CA ASN A 46 9.53 -13.84 -15.17
C ASN A 46 9.29 -13.87 -13.65
N LEU A 47 8.96 -12.72 -13.06
CA LEU A 47 8.92 -12.53 -11.62
C LEU A 47 7.48 -12.71 -11.12
N ASN A 48 7.27 -13.70 -10.25
CA ASN A 48 5.95 -13.96 -9.68
C ASN A 48 5.70 -13.07 -8.46
N LEU A 49 4.63 -12.29 -8.46
CA LEU A 49 4.30 -11.40 -7.37
C LEU A 49 3.03 -11.89 -6.67
N SER A 50 3.18 -12.17 -5.38
CA SER A 50 2.07 -12.55 -4.50
C SER A 50 1.44 -11.32 -3.87
N LYS A 51 0.12 -11.37 -3.76
CA LYS A 51 -0.74 -10.34 -3.20
C LYS A 51 -0.64 -10.31 -1.68
N VAL A 52 -0.52 -9.11 -1.11
CA VAL A 52 -0.71 -8.86 0.32
C VAL A 52 -2.11 -8.31 0.52
N ASN A 53 -2.95 -9.09 1.21
CA ASN A 53 -4.34 -8.73 1.45
C ASN A 53 -4.46 -7.55 2.42
N ASP A 54 -5.46 -6.70 2.20
CA ASP A 54 -5.78 -5.59 3.10
C ASP A 54 -6.37 -6.12 4.42
N VAL A 55 -6.16 -5.39 5.52
CA VAL A 55 -6.49 -5.85 6.88
C VAL A 55 -7.34 -4.86 7.65
N TYR A 56 -8.21 -5.40 8.51
CA TYR A 56 -8.72 -4.66 9.67
C TYR A 56 -7.72 -4.79 10.82
N ARG A 57 -7.15 -3.68 11.27
CA ARG A 57 -6.10 -3.70 12.30
C ARG A 57 -6.58 -3.25 13.68
N TYR A 58 -7.38 -2.19 13.74
CA TYR A 58 -7.88 -1.64 15.01
C TYR A 58 -9.36 -1.31 14.92
N LEU A 59 -10.02 -1.37 16.07
CA LEU A 59 -11.22 -0.58 16.32
C LEU A 59 -10.79 0.79 16.83
N ILE A 60 -11.34 1.85 16.24
CA ILE A 60 -11.17 3.23 16.69
C ILE A 60 -12.49 3.68 17.29
N PHE A 61 -12.40 4.21 18.50
CA PHE A 61 -13.50 4.79 19.22
C PHE A 61 -13.22 6.27 19.39
N GLY A 62 -14.23 7.08 19.11
CA GLY A 62 -14.11 8.52 19.24
C GLY A 62 -15.38 9.15 19.76
N ASP A 63 -15.21 10.05 20.73
CA ASP A 63 -16.21 11.03 21.12
C ASP A 63 -15.65 12.46 20.92
N LYS A 64 -16.42 13.48 21.31
CA LYS A 64 -16.05 14.90 21.19
C LYS A 64 -14.77 15.29 21.94
N THR A 65 -14.30 14.49 22.89
CA THR A 65 -13.15 14.79 23.76
C THR A 65 -12.00 13.79 23.63
N LYS A 66 -12.27 12.53 23.28
CA LYS A 66 -11.29 11.45 23.34
C LYS A 66 -11.33 10.58 22.10
N LEU A 67 -10.14 10.15 21.67
CA LEU A 67 -9.94 9.07 20.70
C LEU A 67 -9.08 7.99 21.35
N TYR A 68 -9.50 6.74 21.20
CA TYR A 68 -8.70 5.57 21.59
C TYR A 68 -8.84 4.46 20.55
N LYS A 69 -7.84 3.58 20.51
CA LYS A 69 -7.84 2.39 19.65
C LYS A 69 -7.87 1.13 20.50
N LYS A 70 -8.49 0.07 20.00
CA LYS A 70 -8.47 -1.27 20.59
C LYS A 70 -8.05 -2.28 19.51
N GLU A 71 -7.24 -3.25 19.91
CA GLU A 71 -6.96 -4.41 19.06
C GLU A 71 -8.20 -5.29 18.90
N LEU A 72 -8.22 -6.03 17.80
CA LEU A 72 -9.24 -7.03 17.49
C LEU A 72 -8.78 -8.41 17.99
N GLU A 73 -9.69 -9.39 17.95
CA GLU A 73 -9.28 -10.80 17.98
C GLU A 73 -8.65 -11.15 16.62
N GLN A 74 -7.49 -11.80 16.61
CA GLN A 74 -6.75 -12.07 15.38
C GLN A 74 -7.43 -13.18 14.55
N ASP A 75 -7.50 -13.01 13.24
CA ASP A 75 -7.85 -14.09 12.32
C ASP A 75 -6.59 -14.96 12.11
N LEU A 76 -6.46 -16.01 12.92
CA LEU A 76 -5.27 -16.87 12.93
C LEU A 76 -5.12 -17.71 11.65
N GLU A 77 -6.23 -18.00 10.96
CA GLU A 77 -6.21 -18.77 9.72
C GLU A 77 -5.54 -17.97 8.59
N VAL A 78 -5.89 -16.69 8.46
CA VAL A 78 -5.38 -15.84 7.37
C VAL A 78 -4.12 -15.08 7.79
N PHE A 79 -4.06 -14.60 9.03
CA PHE A 79 -3.04 -13.66 9.51
C PHE A 79 -2.23 -14.17 10.70
N GLY A 80 -2.15 -15.49 10.92
CA GLY A 80 -1.42 -16.08 12.06
C GLY A 80 0.07 -15.72 12.16
N LYS A 81 0.68 -15.16 11.10
CA LYS A 81 2.07 -14.64 11.10
C LYS A 81 2.17 -13.12 11.24
N SER A 82 1.05 -12.41 11.34
CA SER A 82 1.07 -10.95 11.48
C SER A 82 1.63 -10.54 12.85
N ASN A 83 2.42 -9.47 12.85
CA ASN A 83 2.90 -8.79 14.05
C ASN A 83 1.78 -8.02 14.78
N TYR A 84 0.58 -7.96 14.20
CA TYR A 84 -0.61 -7.32 14.73
C TYR A 84 -1.78 -8.30 14.76
N LYS A 85 -2.80 -8.03 15.57
CA LYS A 85 -4.06 -8.81 15.60
C LYS A 85 -4.96 -8.48 14.41
N ASP A 86 -4.40 -8.65 13.21
CA ASP A 86 -5.07 -8.36 11.95
C ASP A 86 -6.22 -9.34 11.72
N ARG A 87 -7.30 -8.81 11.13
CA ARG A 87 -8.45 -9.58 10.65
C ARG A 87 -8.70 -9.37 9.17
N SER A 88 -9.35 -10.36 8.57
CA SER A 88 -9.82 -10.32 7.21
C SER A 88 -10.87 -9.22 6.98
N THR A 89 -10.72 -8.51 5.86
CA THR A 89 -11.71 -7.53 5.37
C THR A 89 -12.89 -8.18 4.65
N LYS A 90 -13.02 -9.52 4.72
CA LYS A 90 -14.06 -10.27 4.02
C LYS A 90 -15.43 -10.13 4.67
N GLU A 91 -15.48 -10.09 6.00
CA GLU A 91 -16.72 -10.06 6.77
C GLU A 91 -17.29 -8.64 6.84
N ARG A 92 -18.59 -8.51 6.55
CA ARG A 92 -19.33 -7.27 6.84
C ARG A 92 -19.64 -7.27 8.34
N GLU A 93 -19.11 -6.30 9.06
CA GLU A 93 -19.64 -5.94 10.38
C GLU A 93 -20.26 -4.54 10.28
N GLU A 94 -21.03 -4.16 11.30
CA GLU A 94 -21.86 -2.95 11.34
C GLU A 94 -21.08 -1.64 11.49
N TYR A 95 -19.76 -1.69 11.70
CA TYR A 95 -18.95 -0.50 11.95
C TYR A 95 -18.58 0.25 10.66
N LYS A 96 -18.50 1.58 10.80
CA LYS A 96 -17.97 2.48 9.77
C LYS A 96 -16.48 2.20 9.54
N ASN A 97 -15.96 2.55 8.36
CA ASN A 97 -14.57 2.24 8.02
C ASN A 97 -13.76 3.53 7.79
N ILE A 98 -12.56 3.57 8.38
CA ILE A 98 -11.48 4.48 8.03
C ILE A 98 -10.48 3.68 7.20
N VAL A 99 -10.20 4.12 5.97
CA VAL A 99 -9.22 3.47 5.12
C VAL A 99 -7.93 4.28 5.10
N LEU A 100 -6.85 3.71 5.63
CA LEU A 100 -5.50 4.22 5.47
C LEU A 100 -4.85 3.56 4.26
N LEU A 101 -4.59 4.34 3.22
CA LEU A 101 -3.93 3.89 2.00
C LEU A 101 -2.43 4.11 2.09
N LEU A 102 -1.66 3.06 1.84
CA LEU A 102 -0.23 3.10 1.56
C LEU A 102 -0.01 2.90 0.06
N GLU A 103 1.23 2.82 -0.42
CA GLU A 103 1.49 2.70 -1.86
C GLU A 103 1.41 1.25 -2.38
N SER A 104 2.11 0.35 -1.73
CA SER A 104 2.32 -1.05 -2.10
C SER A 104 3.16 -1.75 -1.04
N PRO A 105 3.08 -3.09 -0.94
CA PRO A 105 3.90 -3.85 -0.02
C PRO A 105 5.42 -3.66 -0.16
N HIS A 106 6.13 -3.85 0.96
CA HIS A 106 7.58 -3.90 1.16
C HIS A 106 8.04 -5.31 1.52
N SER A 107 9.31 -5.49 1.86
CA SER A 107 9.91 -6.80 2.18
C SER A 107 9.30 -7.44 3.42
N ASP A 108 9.04 -6.65 4.44
CA ASP A 108 8.66 -7.14 5.77
C ASP A 108 7.21 -7.67 5.79
N GLU A 109 6.45 -7.40 4.74
CA GLU A 109 5.07 -7.87 4.52
C GLU A 109 5.02 -9.29 3.94
N TYR A 110 6.18 -9.94 3.82
CA TYR A 110 6.34 -11.31 3.36
C TYR A 110 7.25 -12.09 4.31
N ASP A 111 7.01 -13.40 4.44
CA ASP A 111 7.88 -14.28 5.22
C ASP A 111 9.15 -14.69 4.45
N SER A 112 10.00 -15.49 5.10
CA SER A 112 11.25 -15.99 4.51
C SER A 112 11.05 -16.84 3.24
N ASN A 113 9.86 -17.43 3.09
CA ASN A 113 9.45 -18.20 1.91
C ASN A 113 8.72 -17.34 0.87
N ARG A 114 8.65 -16.02 1.09
CA ARG A 114 7.97 -15.03 0.24
C ARG A 114 6.44 -15.18 0.21
N PHE A 115 5.86 -15.84 1.21
CA PHE A 115 4.41 -15.82 1.39
C PHE A 115 4.00 -14.51 2.04
N ALA A 116 2.90 -13.93 1.55
CA ALA A 116 2.36 -12.70 2.09
C ALA A 116 1.92 -12.90 3.55
N ILE A 117 2.21 -11.92 4.39
CA ILE A 117 1.80 -11.90 5.80
C ILE A 117 0.57 -11.00 5.94
N ALA A 118 0.78 -9.68 5.85
CA ALA A 118 -0.22 -8.62 5.99
C ALA A 118 0.48 -7.30 5.63
N PRO A 119 -0.23 -6.17 5.45
CA PRO A 119 0.39 -4.92 5.08
C PRO A 119 1.09 -4.28 6.28
N ALA A 120 2.08 -3.42 6.01
CA ALA A 120 2.81 -2.64 7.02
C ALA A 120 3.22 -3.48 8.24
N GLN A 121 4.06 -4.50 8.03
CA GLN A 121 4.54 -5.42 9.09
C GLN A 121 5.89 -5.03 9.69
N GLY A 122 6.60 -4.10 9.05
CA GLY A 122 7.86 -3.55 9.54
C GLY A 122 7.69 -2.18 10.19
N GLU A 123 8.70 -1.32 9.98
CA GLU A 123 8.78 0.02 10.58
C GLU A 123 7.55 0.89 10.29
N THR A 124 7.00 0.81 9.08
CA THR A 124 5.76 1.53 8.71
C THR A 124 4.59 1.14 9.62
N GLY A 125 4.44 -0.14 9.94
CA GLY A 125 3.40 -0.63 10.85
C GLY A 125 3.56 -0.07 12.24
N ARG A 126 4.80 -0.10 12.76
CA ARG A 126 5.13 0.41 14.10
C ARG A 126 4.79 1.90 14.21
N LEU A 127 5.09 2.68 13.17
CA LEU A 127 4.77 4.11 13.14
C LEU A 127 3.28 4.38 12.98
N ILE A 128 2.54 3.52 12.26
CA ILE A 128 1.07 3.59 12.23
C ILE A 128 0.51 3.32 13.63
N ASP A 129 0.97 2.25 14.29
CA ASP A 129 0.54 1.90 15.63
C ASP A 129 0.72 3.09 16.60
N MET A 130 1.91 3.68 16.62
CA MET A 130 2.20 4.77 17.55
C MET A 130 1.42 6.06 17.29
N ASN A 131 1.17 6.39 16.02
CA ASN A 131 0.78 7.75 15.65
C ASN A 131 -0.64 7.88 15.07
N ILE A 132 -1.33 6.78 14.74
CA ILE A 132 -2.64 6.87 14.08
C ILE A 132 -3.66 7.69 14.88
N LEU A 133 -3.66 7.61 16.22
CA LEU A 133 -4.55 8.43 17.03
C LEU A 133 -4.22 9.93 16.94
N THR A 134 -2.95 10.29 16.81
CA THR A 134 -2.54 11.68 16.60
C THR A 134 -3.04 12.18 15.24
N VAL A 135 -2.85 11.39 14.18
CA VAL A 135 -3.37 11.69 12.84
C VAL A 135 -4.88 11.90 12.86
N LEU A 136 -5.63 11.04 13.55
CA LEU A 136 -7.08 11.18 13.64
C LEU A 136 -7.53 12.38 14.49
N ARG A 137 -6.76 12.78 15.51
CA ARG A 137 -7.02 14.02 16.26
C ARG A 137 -6.82 15.25 15.38
N GLU A 138 -5.76 15.29 14.58
CA GLU A 138 -5.52 16.38 13.62
C GLU A 138 -6.67 16.49 12.60
N LEU A 139 -7.16 15.35 12.08
CA LEU A 139 -8.33 15.32 11.19
C LEU A 139 -9.59 15.88 11.83
N LYS A 140 -9.81 15.56 13.10
CA LYS A 140 -10.96 16.06 13.87
C LYS A 140 -10.89 17.57 14.10
N GLU A 141 -9.69 18.14 14.20
CA GLU A 141 -9.52 19.60 14.32
C GLU A 141 -9.83 20.32 12.99
N LEU A 142 -9.51 19.69 11.86
CA LEU A 142 -9.88 20.18 10.53
C LEU A 142 -11.39 20.07 10.28
N GLU A 143 -12.02 18.99 10.76
CA GLU A 143 -13.41 18.65 10.49
C GLU A 143 -14.14 18.32 11.79
N LYS A 144 -14.72 19.34 12.42
CA LYS A 144 -15.31 19.24 13.77
C LYS A 144 -16.45 18.21 13.88
N ASP A 145 -17.10 17.89 12.76
CA ASP A 145 -18.20 16.92 12.71
C ASP A 145 -17.69 15.47 12.65
N LEU A 146 -16.41 15.26 12.32
CA LEU A 146 -15.77 13.95 12.34
C LEU A 146 -15.63 13.48 13.79
N PHE A 147 -16.07 12.26 14.10
CA PHE A 147 -16.10 11.72 15.48
C PHE A 147 -17.00 12.51 16.47
N SER A 148 -17.99 13.26 15.99
CA SER A 148 -18.83 14.14 16.83
C SER A 148 -19.90 13.43 17.68
N ASN A 149 -20.32 12.23 17.31
CA ASN A 149 -21.29 11.42 18.07
C ASN A 149 -20.59 10.47 19.03
N GLU A 150 -21.14 10.34 20.24
CA GLU A 150 -20.55 9.56 21.36
C GLU A 150 -20.46 8.04 21.09
N GLU A 151 -21.09 7.55 20.02
CA GLU A 151 -21.10 6.13 19.65
C GLU A 151 -20.31 5.82 18.36
N ASN A 152 -19.53 6.76 17.87
CA ASN A 152 -18.80 6.58 16.61
C ASN A 152 -17.70 5.51 16.77
N LYS A 153 -17.98 4.33 16.22
CA LYS A 153 -17.08 3.18 16.17
C LYS A 153 -16.64 2.94 14.74
N TYR A 154 -15.33 2.96 14.53
CA TYR A 154 -14.73 2.73 13.23
C TYR A 154 -13.81 1.53 13.25
N LYS A 155 -13.70 0.84 12.12
CA LYS A 155 -12.57 -0.03 11.83
C LYS A 155 -11.51 0.74 11.07
N LEU A 156 -10.26 0.58 11.48
CA LEU A 156 -9.13 1.01 10.67
C LEU A 156 -8.76 -0.10 9.70
N ILE A 157 -8.92 0.17 8.41
CA ILE A 157 -8.43 -0.65 7.31
C ILE A 157 -7.06 -0.13 6.90
N ILE A 158 -6.06 -1.01 6.81
CA ILE A 158 -4.80 -0.70 6.12
C ILE A 158 -4.84 -1.38 4.76
N SER A 159 -4.74 -0.58 3.70
CA SER A 159 -4.91 -1.05 2.33
C SER A 159 -3.83 -0.49 1.41
N ASN A 160 -3.42 -1.31 0.43
CA ASN A 160 -2.56 -0.89 -0.66
C ASN A 160 -3.38 -0.83 -1.96
N PRO A 161 -3.37 0.27 -2.73
CA PRO A 161 -3.97 0.31 -4.06
C PRO A 161 -3.33 -0.73 -5.00
N ILE A 162 -2.01 -0.90 -4.92
CA ILE A 162 -1.27 -2.01 -5.54
C ILE A 162 -0.85 -3.01 -4.47
N GLN A 163 -1.49 -4.17 -4.42
CA GLN A 163 -1.25 -5.19 -3.40
C GLN A 163 -0.01 -6.08 -3.66
N TYR A 164 0.89 -5.64 -4.54
CA TYR A 164 2.09 -6.38 -4.95
C TYR A 164 3.36 -5.58 -4.63
N GLN A 165 4.43 -6.24 -4.18
CA GLN A 165 5.69 -5.55 -3.86
C GLN A 165 6.35 -4.91 -5.10
N THR A 166 6.08 -3.64 -5.33
CA THR A 166 6.54 -2.93 -6.54
C THR A 166 8.05 -2.61 -6.51
N SER A 167 8.67 -2.60 -5.33
CA SER A 167 10.12 -2.40 -5.18
C SER A 167 10.96 -3.57 -5.71
N LEU A 168 10.33 -4.74 -5.89
CA LEU A 168 10.96 -6.01 -6.27
C LEU A 168 12.13 -6.37 -5.34
N TYR A 169 12.13 -5.89 -4.09
CA TYR A 169 13.19 -6.14 -3.12
C TYR A 169 13.50 -7.63 -2.98
N MET A 170 12.48 -8.49 -2.94
CA MET A 170 12.65 -9.96 -2.84
C MET A 170 13.43 -10.56 -4.02
N TYR A 171 13.64 -9.81 -5.10
CA TYR A 171 14.34 -10.25 -6.30
C TYR A 171 15.76 -9.69 -6.43
N HIS A 172 16.14 -8.66 -5.66
CA HIS A 172 17.48 -8.07 -5.77
C HIS A 172 18.18 -7.80 -4.44
N ASN A 173 17.44 -7.75 -3.33
CA ASN A 173 17.92 -7.50 -1.98
C ASN A 173 18.76 -6.22 -1.84
N ASN A 174 18.26 -5.09 -2.37
CA ASN A 174 18.91 -3.78 -2.21
C ASN A 174 17.95 -2.75 -1.64
N LYS A 175 18.50 -1.82 -0.85
CA LYS A 175 17.76 -0.72 -0.24
C LYS A 175 17.04 0.14 -1.30
N LEU A 176 15.88 0.65 -0.92
CA LEU A 176 15.04 1.52 -1.76
C LEU A 176 15.65 2.93 -1.92
N LYS A 177 16.71 3.04 -2.71
CA LYS A 177 17.41 4.29 -3.02
C LYS A 177 17.80 4.37 -4.50
N GLY A 178 17.90 5.59 -5.04
CA GLY A 178 18.32 5.85 -6.42
C GLY A 178 17.52 5.05 -7.46
N LYS A 179 18.22 4.22 -8.24
CA LYS A 179 17.61 3.37 -9.28
C LYS A 179 16.54 2.41 -8.74
N TYR A 180 16.63 1.96 -7.49
CA TYR A 180 15.61 1.07 -6.91
C TYR A 180 14.33 1.82 -6.51
N LYS A 181 14.44 3.10 -6.11
CA LYS A 181 13.26 3.96 -5.95
C LYS A 181 12.60 4.20 -7.33
N THR A 182 13.41 4.42 -8.36
CA THR A 182 12.94 4.57 -9.74
C THR A 182 12.26 3.30 -10.26
N LEU A 183 12.86 2.13 -10.00
CA LEU A 183 12.29 0.81 -10.30
C LEU A 183 10.91 0.67 -9.64
N ARG A 184 10.82 0.92 -8.33
CA ARG A 184 9.57 0.87 -7.57
C ARG A 184 8.47 1.70 -8.22
N ASN A 185 8.76 2.98 -8.48
CA ASN A 185 7.80 3.88 -9.11
C ASN A 185 7.40 3.41 -10.52
N ARG A 186 8.35 2.85 -11.30
CA ARG A 186 8.07 2.35 -12.66
C ARG A 186 7.20 1.10 -12.63
N CYS A 187 7.51 0.13 -11.77
CA CYS A 187 6.69 -1.06 -11.54
C CYS A 187 5.27 -0.66 -11.11
N TRP A 188 5.17 0.20 -10.09
CA TRP A 188 3.88 0.67 -9.57
C TRP A 188 3.04 1.31 -10.67
N LYS A 189 3.60 2.29 -11.41
CA LYS A 189 2.89 2.99 -12.48
C LYS A 189 2.53 2.07 -13.65
N LYS A 190 3.31 1.02 -13.91
CA LYS A 190 3.00 0.05 -14.95
C LYS A 190 1.84 -0.86 -14.53
N ILE A 191 1.85 -1.37 -13.31
CA ILE A 191 0.75 -2.19 -12.76
C ILE A 191 -0.53 -1.37 -12.63
N TRP A 192 -0.44 -0.12 -12.15
CA TRP A 192 -1.60 0.77 -11.97
C TRP A 192 -2.30 1.14 -13.28
N LYS A 193 -1.63 1.03 -14.43
CA LYS A 193 -2.25 1.28 -15.74
C LYS A 193 -3.22 0.17 -16.18
N GLU A 194 -3.13 -1.00 -15.57
CA GLU A 194 -4.00 -2.12 -15.91
C GLU A 194 -5.40 -1.89 -15.30
N GLU A 195 -6.43 -1.83 -16.16
CA GLU A 195 -7.81 -1.56 -15.70
C GLU A 195 -8.32 -2.61 -14.72
N LYS A 196 -7.93 -3.89 -14.89
CA LYS A 196 -8.25 -4.94 -13.93
C LYS A 196 -7.74 -4.63 -12.52
N ILE A 197 -6.55 -4.03 -12.39
CA ILE A 197 -5.99 -3.65 -11.07
C ILE A 197 -6.78 -2.49 -10.45
N LYS A 198 -7.13 -1.48 -11.26
CA LYS A 198 -7.95 -0.36 -10.80
C LYS A 198 -9.35 -0.81 -10.37
N ASN A 199 -9.97 -1.70 -11.14
CA ASN A 199 -11.28 -2.26 -10.84
C ASN A 199 -11.25 -3.09 -9.56
N GLU A 200 -10.25 -3.97 -9.40
CA GLU A 200 -10.05 -4.71 -8.15
C GLU A 200 -9.90 -3.76 -6.95
N PHE A 201 -9.17 -2.65 -7.10
CA PHE A 201 -9.06 -1.64 -6.04
C PHE A 201 -10.39 -0.93 -5.77
N LYS A 202 -11.12 -0.54 -6.82
CA LYS A 202 -12.44 0.06 -6.69
C LYS A 202 -13.40 -0.87 -5.93
N GLU A 203 -13.46 -2.14 -6.31
CA GLU A 203 -14.34 -3.14 -5.69
C GLU A 203 -14.05 -3.31 -4.21
N ARG A 204 -12.77 -3.31 -3.82
CA ARG A 204 -12.36 -3.32 -2.41
C ARG A 204 -12.86 -2.06 -1.71
N MET A 205 -12.61 -0.88 -2.27
CA MET A 205 -13.05 0.39 -1.67
C MET A 205 -14.58 0.51 -1.57
N ASP A 206 -15.33 0.08 -2.59
CA ASP A 206 -16.79 0.01 -2.59
C ASP A 206 -17.30 -0.95 -1.52
N LYS A 207 -16.62 -2.10 -1.33
CA LYS A 207 -16.92 -3.05 -0.26
C LYS A 207 -16.63 -2.46 1.12
N TYR A 208 -15.54 -1.70 1.25
CA TYR A 208 -15.16 -1.04 2.50
C TYR A 208 -16.14 0.06 2.90
N LYS A 209 -16.80 0.72 1.93
CA LYS A 209 -17.69 1.86 2.20
C LYS A 209 -17.05 2.86 3.18
N PRO A 210 -15.86 3.41 2.85
CA PRO A 210 -15.13 4.27 3.77
C PRO A 210 -15.96 5.51 4.11
N GLU A 211 -16.03 5.83 5.41
CA GLU A 211 -16.50 7.14 5.87
C GLU A 211 -15.37 8.18 5.78
N LEU A 212 -14.12 7.70 5.86
CA LEU A 212 -12.91 8.50 5.83
C LEU A 212 -11.82 7.76 5.05
N ILE A 213 -11.13 8.45 4.16
CA ILE A 213 -9.98 7.92 3.42
C ILE A 213 -8.76 8.79 3.70
N ILE A 214 -7.68 8.18 4.18
CA ILE A 214 -6.39 8.82 4.40
C ILE A 214 -5.41 8.25 3.38
N ASN A 215 -5.16 8.99 2.31
CA ASN A 215 -4.15 8.63 1.31
C ASN A 215 -2.75 9.03 1.80
N ALA A 216 -2.03 8.08 2.38
CA ALA A 216 -0.66 8.23 2.86
C ALA A 216 0.37 7.56 1.93
N CYS A 217 0.04 7.39 0.65
CA CYS A 217 1.01 6.95 -0.36
C CYS A 217 2.22 7.88 -0.41
N THR A 218 3.39 7.35 -0.80
CA THR A 218 4.55 8.22 -1.09
C THR A 218 4.20 9.28 -2.15
N SER A 219 4.69 10.51 -1.97
CA SER A 219 4.38 11.68 -2.81
C SER A 219 4.41 11.43 -4.32
N ASP A 220 5.42 10.72 -4.83
CA ASP A 220 5.56 10.41 -6.27
C ASP A 220 4.38 9.62 -6.88
N LEU A 221 3.56 8.99 -6.03
CA LEU A 221 2.46 8.09 -6.40
C LEU A 221 1.11 8.57 -5.89
N GLN A 222 1.08 9.40 -4.84
CA GLN A 222 -0.12 9.85 -4.13
C GLN A 222 -1.18 10.44 -5.07
N ASP A 223 -0.78 11.32 -5.99
CA ASP A 223 -1.68 11.97 -6.96
C ASP A 223 -2.44 10.98 -7.84
N ASN A 224 -1.81 9.84 -8.20
CA ASN A 224 -2.46 8.83 -9.04
C ASN A 224 -3.63 8.19 -8.31
N VAL A 225 -3.48 7.99 -6.99
CA VAL A 225 -4.50 7.39 -6.13
C VAL A 225 -5.56 8.43 -5.79
N THR A 226 -5.18 9.66 -5.42
CA THR A 226 -6.12 10.75 -5.16
C THR A 226 -7.00 11.05 -6.38
N LYS A 227 -6.41 11.17 -7.57
CA LYS A 227 -7.17 11.38 -8.82
C LYS A 227 -8.15 10.24 -9.09
N PHE A 228 -7.73 8.99 -8.85
CA PHE A 228 -8.59 7.83 -9.01
C PHE A 228 -9.79 7.87 -8.05
N LEU A 229 -9.54 8.20 -6.77
CA LEU A 229 -10.59 8.30 -5.76
C LEU A 229 -11.62 9.38 -6.13
N LYS A 230 -11.16 10.58 -6.53
CA LYS A 230 -12.04 11.68 -6.97
C LYS A 230 -12.85 11.30 -8.20
N THR A 231 -12.21 10.71 -9.21
CA THR A 231 -12.88 10.28 -10.47
C THR A 231 -13.96 9.23 -10.20
N ASN A 232 -13.81 8.43 -9.14
CA ASN A 232 -14.78 7.41 -8.73
C ASN A 232 -15.75 7.91 -7.64
N ASN A 233 -15.82 9.22 -7.39
CA ASN A 233 -16.76 9.86 -6.45
C ASN A 233 -16.66 9.37 -4.99
N PHE A 234 -15.48 8.89 -4.57
CA PHE A 234 -15.23 8.68 -3.15
C PHE A 234 -15.19 10.02 -2.41
N LYS A 235 -15.68 10.05 -1.18
CA LYS A 235 -15.81 11.27 -0.36
C LYS A 235 -14.85 11.23 0.83
N ASN A 236 -14.68 12.38 1.49
CA ASN A 236 -13.87 12.53 2.70
C ASN A 236 -12.45 12.00 2.50
N ILE A 237 -11.82 12.46 1.43
CA ILE A 237 -10.46 12.10 1.05
C ILE A 237 -9.51 13.11 1.70
N TYR A 238 -8.49 12.59 2.36
CA TYR A 238 -7.42 13.38 2.94
C TYR A 238 -6.09 12.83 2.46
N THR A 239 -5.13 13.71 2.20
CA THR A 239 -3.75 13.34 1.93
C THR A 239 -2.91 13.58 3.18
N SER A 240 -1.94 12.70 3.42
CA SER A 240 -0.94 12.87 4.48
C SER A 240 0.41 12.39 3.95
N TYR A 241 1.50 12.75 4.61
CA TYR A 241 2.78 12.11 4.31
C TYR A 241 2.73 10.60 4.60
N HIS A 242 3.64 9.86 3.97
CA HIS A 242 3.81 8.44 4.28
C HIS A 242 4.12 8.26 5.78
N PRO A 243 3.63 7.20 6.47
CA PRO A 243 3.76 7.06 7.92
C PRO A 243 5.19 7.16 8.47
N SER A 244 6.20 6.82 7.66
CA SER A 244 7.62 7.05 7.98
C SER A 244 8.01 8.52 8.24
N TYR A 245 7.14 9.47 7.90
CA TYR A 245 7.35 10.91 8.03
C TYR A 245 6.27 11.58 8.90
N TRP A 246 5.48 10.82 9.65
CA TRP A 246 4.52 11.39 10.61
C TRP A 246 5.25 12.03 11.80
N LYS A 247 5.59 13.31 11.65
CA LYS A 247 6.21 14.19 12.66
C LYS A 247 5.38 15.48 12.83
N GLY A 248 4.17 15.36 13.38
CA GLY A 248 3.21 16.46 13.55
C GLY A 248 2.49 16.89 12.26
N PHE A 249 1.55 17.84 12.39
CA PHE A 249 0.59 18.32 11.37
C PHE A 249 1.02 18.15 9.93
N ASN A 250 0.31 17.28 9.20
CA ASN A 250 0.62 17.00 7.79
C ASN A 250 -0.58 16.52 6.96
N ILE A 251 -1.80 16.82 7.39
CA ILE A 251 -3.02 16.31 6.76
C ILE A 251 -3.70 17.43 5.97
N THR A 252 -4.07 17.14 4.73
CA THR A 252 -4.76 18.07 3.84
C THR A 252 -6.05 17.45 3.34
N LYS A 253 -7.14 18.21 3.34
CA LYS A 253 -8.42 17.78 2.75
C LYS A 253 -8.37 17.92 1.24
N GLU A 254 -8.88 16.91 0.56
CA GLU A 254 -9.01 16.89 -0.90
C GLU A 254 -10.45 17.20 -1.29
N ASP A 255 -10.66 18.34 -1.95
CA ASP A 255 -11.96 18.75 -2.51
C ASP A 255 -12.37 17.93 -3.73
#